data_AF-A0A9J6EBZ0-F1
#
_entry.id   AF-A0A9J6EBZ0-F1
#
_cell.length_a   1.000
_cell.length_b   1.000
_cell.length_c   1.000
_cell.angle_alpha   90.00
_cell.angle_beta   90.00
_cell.angle_gamma   90.00
#
_symmetry.space_group_name_H-M   'P 1'
#
loop_
_entity.id
_entity.type
_entity.pdbx_description
1 polymer ?
#
loop_
_entity_poly.entity_id
_entity_poly.type
_entity_poly.pdbx_seq_one_letter_code
_entity_poly.pdbx_strand_id
1 'polypeptide(L)'
;MAVKLSSLIVHLVLVLGRLTKACYKFSADVADPCLEKRCEWGAECRPTLDGRGADCVCPDKCVSYGDARGSRPVCGSDGRDYPNSCELRRAACNAMRDVQHRFTGPCGK
;
A
#
# COMPACT_ATOMS: atom_id res chain seq x y z
N MET A 1 -9.50 -8.06 54.00
CA MET A 1 -8.18 -7.78 53.40
C MET A 1 -8.08 -8.51 52.05
N ALA A 2 -8.87 -8.13 51.05
CA ALA A 2 -8.92 -8.86 49.75
C ALA A 2 -8.65 -7.95 48.54
N VAL A 3 -8.49 -6.63 48.76
CA VAL A 3 -8.41 -5.62 47.70
C VAL A 3 -6.95 -5.21 47.36
N LYS A 4 -5.97 -5.57 48.22
CA LYS A 4 -4.55 -5.23 48.00
C LYS A 4 -3.81 -6.22 47.09
N LEU A 5 -4.18 -7.51 47.11
CA LEU A 5 -3.54 -8.55 46.30
C LEU A 5 -3.95 -8.46 44.82
N SER A 6 -5.18 -8.04 44.55
CA SER A 6 -5.69 -7.76 43.20
C SER A 6 -5.00 -6.55 42.57
N SER A 7 -4.65 -5.53 43.35
CA SER A 7 -3.96 -4.32 42.87
C SER A 7 -2.54 -4.61 42.34
N LEU A 8 -1.76 -5.47 43.01
CA LEU A 8 -0.42 -5.86 42.53
C LEU A 8 -0.48 -6.64 41.20
N ILE A 9 -1.44 -7.54 41.07
CA ILE A 9 -1.66 -8.33 39.85
C ILE A 9 -2.11 -7.42 38.70
N VAL A 10 -3.01 -6.47 38.98
CA VAL A 10 -3.46 -5.46 38.01
C VAL A 10 -2.28 -4.59 37.55
N HIS A 11 -1.43 -4.13 38.48
CA HIS A 11 -0.22 -3.39 38.12
C HIS A 11 0.76 -4.23 37.31
N LEU A 12 0.96 -5.51 37.64
CA LEU A 12 1.84 -6.40 36.91
C LEU A 12 1.34 -6.65 35.47
N VAL A 13 0.03 -6.90 35.30
CA VAL A 13 -0.60 -7.06 33.97
C VAL A 13 -0.49 -5.78 33.13
N LEU A 14 -0.71 -4.61 33.75
CA LEU A 14 -0.59 -3.31 33.08
C LEU A 14 0.87 -2.97 32.68
N VAL A 15 1.86 -3.38 33.48
CA VAL A 15 3.28 -3.17 33.18
C VAL A 15 3.76 -4.14 32.08
N LEU A 16 3.33 -5.39 32.11
CA LEU A 16 3.67 -6.40 31.09
C LEU A 16 3.01 -6.12 29.74
N GLY A 17 1.78 -5.59 29.72
CA GLY A 17 1.08 -5.19 28.48
C GLY A 17 1.69 -3.98 27.76
N ARG A 18 2.54 -3.18 28.44
CA ARG A 18 3.28 -2.06 27.80
C ARG A 18 4.54 -2.51 27.05
N LEU A 19 4.98 -3.75 27.26
CA LEU A 19 6.17 -4.32 26.63
C LEU A 19 5.84 -4.97 25.27
N THR A 20 4.57 -5.23 24.97
CA THR A 20 4.12 -5.66 23.64
C THR A 20 3.95 -4.46 22.73
N LYS A 21 5.01 -3.67 22.52
CA LYS A 21 5.07 -2.74 21.38
C LYS A 21 5.26 -3.58 20.12
N ALA A 22 4.16 -4.14 19.64
CA ALA A 22 4.08 -4.72 18.31
C ALA A 22 4.47 -3.64 17.28
N CYS A 23 5.17 -4.04 16.21
CA CYS A 23 5.41 -3.22 15.02
C CYS A 23 4.12 -2.97 14.22
N TYR A 24 3.00 -2.70 14.89
CA TYR A 24 1.73 -2.46 14.23
C TYR A 24 1.70 -1.00 13.80
N LYS A 25 1.60 -0.80 12.48
CA LYS A 25 1.74 0.49 11.80
C LYS A 25 0.59 1.47 12.10
N PHE A 26 -0.44 1.03 12.82
CA PHE A 26 -1.61 1.83 13.22
C PHE A 26 -1.96 1.53 14.68
N SER A 27 -2.90 2.25 15.30
CA SER A 27 -3.51 1.80 16.55
C SER A 27 -4.66 0.85 16.24
N ALA A 28 -4.95 -0.13 17.08
CA ALA A 28 -5.98 -1.17 16.80
C ALA A 28 -7.39 -0.59 16.61
N ASP A 29 -7.60 0.65 17.05
CA ASP A 29 -8.81 1.47 16.93
C ASP A 29 -8.90 2.29 15.63
N VAL A 30 -7.88 2.29 14.77
CA VAL A 30 -7.85 3.05 13.53
C VAL A 30 -8.01 2.11 12.33
N ALA A 31 -9.12 2.27 11.60
CA ALA A 31 -9.36 1.54 10.36
C ALA A 31 -8.35 1.95 9.27
N ASP A 32 -7.95 1.01 8.40
CA ASP A 32 -7.05 1.31 7.28
C ASP A 32 -7.72 2.32 6.33
N PRO A 33 -7.19 3.56 6.21
CA PRO A 33 -7.78 4.58 5.37
C PRO A 33 -7.70 4.27 3.86
N CYS A 34 -6.96 3.23 3.47
CA CYS A 34 -6.89 2.75 2.09
C CYS A 34 -7.90 1.65 1.74
N LEU A 35 -8.63 1.08 2.70
CA LEU A 35 -9.50 -0.09 2.47
C LEU A 35 -10.60 0.18 1.42
N GLU A 36 -11.21 1.36 1.49
CA GLU A 36 -12.30 1.76 0.58
C GLU A 36 -11.90 2.90 -0.37
N LYS A 37 -10.66 3.38 -0.27
CA LYS A 37 -10.17 4.48 -1.10
C LYS A 37 -9.75 3.97 -2.47
N ARG A 38 -10.39 4.50 -3.52
CA ARG A 38 -9.98 4.27 -4.91
C ARG A 38 -9.11 5.42 -5.39
N CYS A 39 -7.97 5.06 -5.97
CA CYS A 39 -7.03 6.01 -6.55
C CYS A 39 -7.06 5.91 -8.08
N GLU A 40 -7.12 7.07 -8.73
CA GLU A 40 -7.25 7.17 -10.17
C GLU A 40 -5.91 7.05 -10.89
N TRP A 41 -5.97 6.76 -12.19
CA TRP A 41 -4.82 6.78 -13.13
C TRP A 41 -3.64 5.90 -12.72
N GLY A 42 -3.86 4.83 -11.96
CA GLY A 42 -2.79 3.92 -11.52
C GLY A 42 -1.99 4.42 -10.32
N ALA A 43 -2.44 5.48 -9.64
CA ALA A 43 -1.92 5.89 -8.34
C ALA A 43 -2.10 4.78 -7.29
N GLU A 44 -1.17 4.73 -6.33
CA GLU A 44 -1.21 3.83 -5.19
C GLU A 44 -1.73 4.58 -3.96
N CYS A 45 -2.61 3.93 -3.20
CA CYS A 45 -3.07 4.48 -1.95
C CYS A 45 -1.98 4.33 -0.88
N ARG A 46 -1.58 5.45 -0.27
CA ARG A 46 -0.61 5.49 0.82
C ARG A 46 -1.23 6.17 2.05
N PRO A 47 -1.32 5.50 3.20
CA PRO A 47 -1.77 6.13 4.43
C PRO A 47 -0.87 7.29 4.85
N THR A 48 -1.45 8.29 5.50
CA THR A 48 -0.72 9.40 6.14
C THR A 48 0.11 8.90 7.32
N LEU A 49 1.11 9.68 7.75
CA LEU A 49 2.00 9.29 8.85
C LEU A 49 1.27 9.14 10.20
N ASP A 50 0.22 9.92 10.42
CA ASP A 50 -0.65 9.81 11.60
C ASP A 50 -1.68 8.67 11.49
N GLY A 51 -1.76 8.06 10.31
CA GLY A 51 -2.65 6.97 9.96
C GLY A 51 -4.13 7.30 9.92
N ARG A 52 -4.50 8.57 10.01
CA ARG A 52 -5.91 9.03 10.03
C ARG A 52 -6.47 9.32 8.65
N GLY A 53 -5.63 9.34 7.63
CA GLY A 53 -6.02 9.61 6.25
C GLY A 53 -5.17 8.82 5.26
N ALA A 54 -5.44 9.02 3.98
CA ALA A 54 -4.68 8.41 2.90
C ALA A 54 -4.58 9.34 1.70
N ASP A 55 -3.46 9.27 1.02
CA ASP A 55 -3.16 10.01 -0.20
C ASP A 55 -3.05 9.04 -1.38
N CYS A 56 -3.46 9.50 -2.56
CA CYS A 56 -3.21 8.81 -3.81
C CYS A 56 -1.93 9.35 -4.42
N VAL A 57 -0.89 8.53 -4.46
CA VAL A 57 0.45 8.93 -4.92
C VAL A 57 0.87 8.09 -6.13
N CYS A 58 1.50 8.72 -7.11
CA CYS A 58 2.07 7.98 -8.23
C CYS A 58 3.24 7.12 -7.77
N PRO A 59 3.47 5.94 -8.38
CA PRO A 59 4.68 5.16 -8.11
C PRO A 59 5.94 6.00 -8.37
N ASP A 60 6.77 6.20 -7.35
CA ASP A 60 8.00 6.99 -7.49
C ASP A 60 9.05 6.23 -8.32
N LYS A 61 9.15 4.91 -8.07
CA LYS A 61 10.11 3.99 -8.70
C LYS A 61 9.43 2.67 -9.01
N CYS A 62 9.81 2.09 -10.14
CA CYS A 62 9.37 0.75 -10.53
C CYS A 62 10.58 -0.18 -10.56
N VAL A 63 10.60 -1.15 -9.64
CA VAL A 63 11.70 -2.12 -9.58
C VAL A 63 11.47 -3.19 -10.64
N SER A 64 12.53 -3.48 -11.40
CA SER A 64 12.54 -4.57 -12.37
C SER A 64 13.49 -5.67 -11.90
N TYR A 65 12.98 -6.88 -11.76
CA TYR A 65 13.74 -8.06 -11.32
C TYR A 65 14.06 -8.99 -12.51
N GLY A 66 14.32 -8.41 -13.69
CA GLY A 66 14.68 -9.17 -14.89
C GLY A 66 13.50 -9.90 -15.52
N ASP A 67 13.54 -11.23 -15.53
CA ASP A 67 12.54 -12.11 -16.16
C ASP A 67 11.34 -12.42 -15.27
N ALA A 68 11.31 -11.87 -14.05
CA ALA A 68 10.16 -11.95 -13.15
C ALA A 68 8.86 -11.50 -13.86
N ARG A 69 7.75 -12.18 -13.57
CA ARG A 69 6.44 -11.90 -14.21
C ARG A 69 6.04 -10.42 -14.15
N GLY A 70 6.29 -9.76 -13.02
CA GLY A 70 5.99 -8.34 -12.81
C GLY A 70 6.89 -7.36 -13.55
N SER A 71 7.93 -7.86 -14.22
CA SER A 71 8.91 -7.07 -14.99
C SER A 71 8.79 -7.29 -16.50
N ARG A 72 7.81 -8.10 -16.93
CA ARG A 72 7.55 -8.36 -18.34
C ARG A 72 6.88 -7.15 -19.02
N PRO A 73 7.20 -6.88 -20.30
CA PRO A 73 6.52 -5.84 -21.07
C PRO A 73 5.01 -6.03 -21.11
N VAL A 74 4.29 -4.91 -21.18
CA VAL A 74 2.83 -4.89 -21.28
C VAL A 74 2.38 -3.88 -22.33
N CYS A 75 1.24 -4.15 -22.95
CA CYS A 75 0.56 -3.24 -23.86
C CYS A 75 -0.50 -2.44 -23.10
N GLY A 76 -0.46 -1.11 -23.24
CA GLY A 76 -1.47 -0.20 -22.71
C GLY A 76 -2.71 -0.08 -23.60
N SER A 77 -3.82 0.37 -23.02
CA SER A 77 -5.06 0.68 -23.75
C SER A 77 -4.89 1.82 -24.75
N ASP A 78 -3.85 2.64 -24.59
CA ASP A 78 -3.40 3.70 -25.48
C ASP A 78 -2.56 3.20 -26.67
N GLY A 79 -2.34 1.87 -26.77
CA GLY A 79 -1.56 1.26 -27.84
C GLY A 79 -0.05 1.42 -27.69
N ARG A 80 0.43 1.82 -26.51
CA ARG A 80 1.87 1.96 -26.22
C ARG A 80 2.39 0.78 -25.42
N ASP A 81 3.63 0.42 -25.68
CA ASP A 81 4.36 -0.57 -24.90
C ASP A 81 4.95 0.07 -23.64
N TYR A 82 4.81 -0.63 -22.52
CA TYR A 82 5.40 -0.26 -21.25
C TYR A 82 6.35 -1.37 -20.78
N PRO A 83 7.52 -1.02 -20.19
CA PRO A 83 8.49 -2.02 -19.74
C PRO A 83 7.91 -3.05 -18.77
N ASN A 84 6.96 -2.62 -17.93
CA ASN A 84 6.20 -3.47 -17.03
C ASN A 84 4.91 -2.77 -16.55
N SER A 85 4.11 -3.48 -15.76
CA SER A 85 2.83 -2.96 -15.24
C SER A 85 2.99 -1.79 -14.25
N CYS A 86 4.10 -1.70 -13.51
CA CYS A 86 4.38 -0.55 -12.67
C CYS A 86 4.64 0.70 -13.51
N GLU A 87 5.47 0.58 -14.56
CA GLU A 87 5.78 1.71 -15.44
C GLU A 87 4.54 2.19 -16.22
N LEU A 88 3.63 1.28 -16.59
CA LEU A 88 2.32 1.66 -17.13
C LEU A 88 1.53 2.52 -16.15
N ARG A 89 1.34 2.03 -14.92
CA ARG A 89 0.59 2.76 -13.87
C ARG A 89 1.24 4.09 -13.53
N ARG A 90 2.57 4.13 -13.45
CA ARG A 90 3.35 5.34 -13.20
C ARG A 90 3.17 6.37 -14.30
N ALA A 91 3.27 5.96 -15.57
CA ALA A 91 3.07 6.85 -16.71
C ALA A 91 1.64 7.38 -16.77
N ALA A 92 0.64 6.52 -16.57
CA ALA A 92 -0.77 6.88 -16.49
C ALA A 92 -1.01 7.95 -15.40
N CYS A 93 -0.45 7.72 -14.21
CA CYS A 93 -0.64 8.57 -13.04
C CYS A 93 -0.01 9.95 -13.25
N ASN A 94 1.25 9.99 -13.68
CA ASN A 94 1.96 11.25 -13.93
C ASN A 94 1.33 12.07 -15.06
N ALA A 95 0.71 11.40 -16.04
CA ALA A 95 0.01 12.06 -17.13
C ALA A 95 -1.45 12.42 -16.81
N MET A 96 -1.99 11.97 -15.67
CA MET A 96 -3.42 12.05 -15.31
C MET A 96 -4.32 11.51 -16.45
N ARG A 97 -3.94 10.35 -16.99
CA ARG A 97 -4.65 9.69 -18.10
C ARG A 97 -5.07 8.30 -17.71
N ASP A 98 -6.27 7.92 -18.13
CA ASP A 98 -6.77 6.56 -17.94
C ASP A 98 -6.15 5.63 -19.00
N VAL A 99 -4.98 5.08 -18.66
CA VAL A 99 -4.31 4.04 -19.44
C VAL A 99 -4.38 2.75 -18.64
N GLN A 100 -5.12 1.78 -19.18
CA GLN A 100 -5.33 0.48 -18.58
C GLN A 100 -4.39 -0.55 -19.20
N HIS A 101 -4.02 -1.55 -18.43
CA HIS A 101 -3.32 -2.71 -18.98
C HIS A 101 -4.25 -3.46 -19.94
N ARG A 102 -3.85 -3.59 -21.21
CA ARG A 102 -4.61 -4.33 -22.22
C ARG A 102 -4.23 -5.81 -22.20
N PHE A 103 -2.95 -6.13 -22.37
CA PHE A 103 -2.42 -7.49 -22.28
C PHE A 103 -0.91 -7.49 -22.02
N THR A 104 -0.37 -8.63 -21.61
CA THR A 104 1.06 -8.83 -21.41
C THR A 104 1.75 -9.09 -22.74
N GLY A 105 2.87 -8.41 -23.00
CA GLY A 105 3.57 -8.39 -24.28
C GLY A 105 3.40 -7.07 -25.04
N PRO A 106 4.09 -6.92 -26.19
CA PRO A 106 4.03 -5.70 -27.01
C PRO A 106 2.71 -5.59 -27.79
N CYS A 107 2.23 -4.36 -28.02
CA CYS A 107 0.96 -4.06 -28.68
C CYS A 107 0.87 -4.48 -30.15
N GLY A 108 2.00 -4.51 -30.86
CA GLY A 108 2.08 -4.78 -32.31
C GLY A 108 2.18 -6.26 -32.68
N LYS A 109 1.58 -7.16 -31.91
CA LYS A 109 1.54 -8.60 -32.21
C LYS A 109 0.14 -9.09 -32.52
#